data_AF-A0A7S2F8Y5-F1
#
_entry.id   AF-A0A7S2F8Y5-F1
#
_cell.length_a   1.000
_cell.length_b   1.000
_cell.length_c   1.000
_cell.angle_alpha   90.00
_cell.angle_beta   90.00
_cell.angle_gamma   90.00
#
_symmetry.space_group_name_H-M   'P 1'
#
loop_
_entity.id
_entity.type
_entity.pdbx_description
1 polymer ?
#
loop_
_entity_poly.entity_id
_entity_poly.type
_entity_poly.pdbx_seq_one_letter_code
_entity_poly.pdbx_strand_id
1 'polypeptide(L)'
;AGGVAIGATANLDISPGVALAIGFGAGAISCVGYNRIQDWLGEKIGLHDSCGINNLHGMPSIFGAIMSAVLPLVITDSNEGNPGYQLAGMCMTLVISIFTGTLTGFLLKQFEDKGLNRRGIKSYGSKTAMDDAAFWDVASP
;
A
#
# COMPACT_ATOMS: atom_id res chain seq x y z
N ALA A 1 -4.50 -2.70 9.05
CA ALA A 1 -5.12 -3.61 8.06
C ALA A 1 -6.64 -3.64 8.20
N GLY A 2 -7.21 -4.04 9.36
CA GLY A 2 -8.67 -4.07 9.53
C GLY A 2 -9.38 -2.74 9.25
N GLY A 3 -8.88 -1.64 9.83
CA GLY A 3 -9.38 -0.29 9.53
C GLY A 3 -9.23 0.14 8.06
N VAL A 4 -8.20 -0.35 7.37
CA VAL A 4 -8.01 -0.10 5.94
C VAL A 4 -9.07 -0.84 5.12
N ALA A 5 -9.28 -2.13 5.41
CA ALA A 5 -10.23 -2.96 4.68
C ALA A 5 -11.69 -2.55 4.91
N ILE A 6 -12.06 -2.18 6.14
CA ILE A 6 -13.44 -1.77 6.45
C ILE A 6 -13.79 -0.39 5.87
N GLY A 7 -12.79 0.42 5.48
CA GLY A 7 -13.01 1.81 5.08
C GLY A 7 -14.02 1.98 3.94
N ALA A 8 -13.98 1.10 2.94
CA ALA A 8 -14.90 1.14 1.79
C ALA A 8 -16.32 0.62 2.10
N THR A 9 -16.52 0.00 3.26
CA THR A 9 -17.79 -0.58 3.71
C THR A 9 -18.30 0.05 4.99
N ALA A 10 -17.59 1.05 5.54
CA ALA A 10 -17.87 1.62 6.86
C ALA A 10 -19.23 2.33 6.93
N ASN A 11 -19.77 2.75 5.79
CA ASN A 11 -21.08 3.37 5.65
C ASN A 11 -22.19 2.39 5.26
N LEU A 12 -21.86 1.11 5.02
CA LEU A 12 -22.87 0.08 4.76
C LEU A 12 -23.47 -0.38 6.09
N ASP A 13 -24.75 -0.71 6.09
CA ASP A 13 -25.45 -1.26 7.26
C ASP A 13 -25.09 -2.75 7.44
N ILE A 14 -23.86 -2.99 7.91
CA ILE A 14 -23.32 -4.32 8.15
C ILE A 14 -23.39 -4.67 9.63
N SER A 15 -23.66 -5.94 9.93
CA SER A 15 -23.66 -6.41 11.31
C SER A 15 -22.23 -6.36 11.91
N PRO A 16 -22.09 -6.22 13.25
CA PRO A 16 -20.78 -6.25 13.90
C PRO A 16 -19.98 -7.52 13.60
N GLY A 17 -20.66 -8.66 13.38
CA GLY A 17 -20.02 -9.92 13.00
C GLY A 17 -19.34 -9.84 11.62
N VAL A 18 -19.96 -9.19 10.64
CA VAL A 18 -19.37 -8.97 9.31
C VAL A 18 -18.17 -8.03 9.42
N ALA A 19 -18.27 -6.95 10.20
CA ALA A 19 -17.15 -6.04 10.43
C ALA A 19 -15.94 -6.75 11.08
N LEU A 20 -16.19 -7.60 12.08
CA LEU A 20 -15.15 -8.44 12.70
C LEU A 20 -14.53 -9.42 11.70
N ALA A 21 -15.34 -10.05 10.83
CA ALA A 21 -14.85 -10.97 9.81
C ALA A 21 -13.95 -10.27 8.78
N ILE A 22 -14.33 -9.08 8.30
CA ILE A 22 -13.49 -8.27 7.40
C ILE A 22 -12.19 -7.88 8.10
N GLY A 23 -12.26 -7.41 9.35
CA GLY A 23 -11.09 -7.06 10.13
C GLY A 23 -10.12 -8.22 10.31
N PHE A 24 -10.64 -9.40 10.65
CA PHE A 24 -9.87 -10.64 10.80
C PHE A 24 -9.21 -11.06 9.48
N GLY A 25 -9.98 -11.10 8.38
CA GLY A 25 -9.47 -11.45 7.05
C GLY A 25 -8.37 -10.50 6.58
N ALA A 26 -8.57 -9.19 6.76
CA ALA A 26 -7.56 -8.17 6.45
C ALA A 26 -6.30 -8.32 7.30
N GLY A 27 -6.45 -8.64 8.59
CA GLY A 27 -5.33 -8.94 9.49
C GLY A 27 -4.52 -10.14 9.00
N ALA A 28 -5.19 -11.23 8.64
CA ALA A 28 -4.55 -12.43 8.10
C ALA A 28 -3.78 -12.15 6.80
N ILE A 29 -4.40 -11.43 5.85
CA ILE A 29 -3.75 -10.97 4.62
C ILE A 29 -2.50 -10.15 4.92
N SER A 30 -2.59 -9.24 5.89
CA SER A 30 -1.46 -8.39 6.28
C SER A 30 -0.31 -9.19 6.88
N CYS A 31 -0.60 -10.14 7.79
CA CYS A 31 0.40 -11.02 8.38
C CYS A 31 1.10 -11.89 7.33
N VAL A 32 0.35 -12.46 6.37
CA VAL A 32 0.94 -13.19 5.23
C VAL A 32 1.80 -12.25 4.37
N GLY A 33 1.36 -11.01 4.21
CA GLY A 33 2.09 -9.95 3.55
C GLY A 33 3.49 -9.75 4.11
N TYR A 34 3.56 -9.42 5.40
CA TYR A 34 4.83 -9.19 6.08
C TYR A 34 5.72 -10.43 6.14
N ASN A 35 5.15 -11.62 6.32
CA ASN A 35 5.93 -12.84 6.55
C ASN A 35 6.40 -13.54 5.26
N ARG A 36 5.79 -13.25 4.10
CA ARG A 36 6.12 -13.98 2.85
C ARG A 36 6.16 -13.08 1.63
N ILE A 37 5.15 -12.23 1.45
CA ILE A 37 4.99 -11.46 0.20
C ILE A 37 6.04 -10.36 0.12
N GLN A 38 6.35 -9.69 1.24
CA GLN A 38 7.36 -8.64 1.29
C GLN A 38 8.73 -9.15 0.85
N ASP A 39 9.19 -10.25 1.44
CA ASP A 39 10.49 -10.85 1.10
C ASP A 39 10.48 -11.33 -0.36
N TRP A 40 9.40 -11.98 -0.79
CA TRP A 40 9.26 -12.41 -2.18
C TRP A 40 9.33 -11.23 -3.18
N LEU A 41 8.68 -10.11 -2.90
CA LEU A 41 8.73 -8.90 -3.74
C LEU A 41 10.15 -8.31 -3.77
N GLY A 42 10.81 -8.27 -2.62
CA GLY A 42 12.20 -7.83 -2.51
C GLY A 42 13.16 -8.71 -3.33
N GLU A 43 13.06 -10.03 -3.21
CA GLU A 43 13.95 -10.97 -3.86
C GLU A 43 13.70 -11.12 -5.37
N LYS A 44 12.44 -11.13 -5.80
CA LYS A 44 12.08 -11.46 -7.20
C LYS A 44 12.04 -10.25 -8.11
N ILE A 45 11.59 -9.11 -7.61
CA ILE A 45 11.42 -7.90 -8.44
C ILE A 45 12.21 -6.70 -7.90
N GLY A 46 12.99 -6.88 -6.83
CA GLY A 46 13.79 -5.80 -6.25
C GLY A 46 12.97 -4.71 -5.58
N LEU A 47 11.71 -4.98 -5.25
CA LEU A 47 10.81 -3.99 -4.65
C LEU A 47 11.03 -3.93 -3.13
N HIS A 48 11.81 -2.96 -2.68
CA HIS A 48 12.04 -2.71 -1.26
C HIS A 48 10.93 -1.82 -0.67
N ASP A 49 10.17 -2.36 0.28
CA ASP A 49 9.10 -1.68 1.00
C ASP A 49 9.46 -1.60 2.49
N SER A 50 10.10 -0.50 2.91
CA SER A 50 10.72 -0.38 4.24
C SER A 50 9.71 -0.49 5.40
N CYS A 51 8.47 -0.05 5.19
CA CYS A 51 7.42 -0.09 6.22
C CYS A 51 6.37 -1.20 5.96
N GLY A 52 6.49 -1.94 4.86
CA GLY A 52 5.48 -2.91 4.43
C GLY A 52 4.13 -2.27 4.11
N ILE A 53 4.14 -1.09 3.48
CA ILE A 53 2.91 -0.36 3.09
C ILE A 53 2.04 -1.22 2.18
N ASN A 54 2.62 -2.05 1.30
CA ASN A 54 1.84 -2.99 0.50
C ASN A 54 1.05 -3.98 1.37
N ASN A 55 1.63 -4.44 2.48
CA ASN A 55 1.03 -5.43 3.37
C ASN A 55 -0.04 -4.84 4.29
N LEU A 56 0.14 -3.58 4.71
CA LEU A 56 -0.77 -2.91 5.63
C LEU A 56 -1.88 -2.13 4.91
N HIS A 57 -1.53 -1.46 3.81
CA HIS A 57 -2.42 -0.60 3.04
C HIS A 57 -2.84 -1.25 1.73
N GLY A 58 -1.90 -1.65 0.88
CA GLY A 58 -2.18 -2.12 -0.49
C GLY A 58 -3.15 -3.31 -0.55
N MET A 59 -2.71 -4.48 -0.10
CA MET A 59 -3.52 -5.71 -0.16
C MET A 59 -4.80 -5.62 0.68
N PRO A 60 -4.78 -5.06 1.92
CA PRO A 60 -6.02 -4.86 2.67
C PRO A 60 -7.01 -3.90 2.00
N SER A 61 -6.54 -2.87 1.27
CA SER A 61 -7.42 -1.97 0.51
C SER A 61 -8.10 -2.68 -0.65
N ILE A 62 -7.36 -3.52 -1.40
CA ILE A 62 -7.92 -4.32 -2.50
C ILE A 62 -8.99 -5.28 -1.94
N PHE A 63 -8.68 -5.97 -0.84
CA PHE A 63 -9.66 -6.82 -0.16
C PHE A 63 -10.91 -6.04 0.26
N GLY A 64 -10.76 -4.88 0.90
CA GLY A 64 -11.87 -4.00 1.29
C GLY A 64 -12.71 -3.50 0.12
N ALA A 65 -12.07 -3.12 -1.00
CA ALA A 65 -12.77 -2.68 -2.21
C ALA A 65 -13.62 -3.80 -2.82
N ILE A 66 -13.11 -5.04 -2.82
CA ILE A 66 -13.87 -6.23 -3.25
C ILE A 66 -15.05 -6.47 -2.30
N MET A 67 -14.84 -6.39 -0.98
CA MET A 67 -15.94 -6.52 0.00
C MET A 67 -17.02 -5.46 -0.21
N SER A 68 -16.65 -4.23 -0.54
CA SER A 68 -17.59 -3.13 -0.86
C SER A 68 -18.39 -3.37 -2.13
N ALA A 69 -17.84 -4.10 -3.11
CA ALA A 69 -18.60 -4.51 -4.30
C ALA A 69 -19.55 -5.69 -4.00
N VAL A 70 -19.15 -6.63 -3.13
CA VAL A 70 -19.91 -7.87 -2.88
C VAL A 70 -21.01 -7.69 -1.84
N LEU A 71 -20.72 -7.01 -0.72
CA LEU A 71 -21.63 -6.96 0.42
C LEU A 71 -23.03 -6.39 0.10
N PRO A 72 -23.17 -5.28 -0.66
CA PRO A 72 -24.49 -4.76 -1.02
C PRO A 72 -25.37 -5.80 -1.73
N LEU A 73 -24.78 -6.69 -2.54
CA LEU A 73 -25.51 -7.75 -3.25
C LEU A 73 -26.06 -8.85 -2.31
N VAL A 74 -25.57 -8.90 -1.08
CA VAL A 74 -25.91 -9.92 -0.09
C VAL A 74 -26.81 -9.37 1.01
N ILE A 75 -26.62 -8.11 1.40
CA ILE A 75 -27.28 -7.51 2.57
C ILE A 75 -28.45 -6.59 2.21
N THR A 76 -28.60 -6.20 0.94
CA THR A 76 -29.63 -5.26 0.50
C THR A 76 -30.65 -5.95 -0.40
N ASP A 77 -31.93 -5.77 -0.09
CA ASP A 77 -33.06 -6.33 -0.87
C ASP A 77 -33.32 -5.56 -2.18
N SER A 78 -32.67 -4.41 -2.37
CA SER A 78 -32.66 -3.63 -3.60
C SER A 78 -31.37 -3.88 -4.40
N ASN A 79 -31.49 -4.03 -5.72
CA ASN A 79 -30.34 -4.07 -6.64
C ASN A 79 -29.76 -2.67 -6.89
N GLU A 80 -29.73 -1.82 -5.85
CA GLU A 80 -29.25 -0.45 -5.90
C GLU A 80 -27.73 -0.47 -5.68
N GLY A 81 -26.97 -0.37 -6.77
CA GLY A 81 -25.51 -0.37 -6.73
C GLY A 81 -24.93 -1.36 -7.73
N ASN A 82 -24.12 -0.85 -8.66
CA ASN A 82 -23.43 -1.69 -9.64
C ASN A 82 -22.03 -2.03 -9.11
N PRO A 83 -21.75 -3.30 -8.75
CA PRO A 83 -20.43 -3.72 -8.28
C PRO A 83 -19.33 -3.46 -9.31
N GLY A 84 -19.70 -3.42 -10.60
CA GLY A 84 -18.82 -3.09 -11.70
C GLY A 84 -18.24 -1.68 -11.60
N TYR A 85 -18.99 -0.69 -11.10
CA TYR A 85 -18.43 0.66 -10.91
C TYR A 85 -17.42 0.70 -9.76
N GLN A 86 -17.66 -0.03 -8.68
CA GLN A 86 -16.70 -0.15 -7.58
C GLN A 86 -15.40 -0.81 -8.04
N LEU A 87 -15.50 -1.91 -8.79
CA LEU A 87 -14.33 -2.61 -9.34
C LEU A 87 -13.60 -1.77 -10.41
N ALA A 88 -14.34 -1.06 -11.27
CA ALA A 88 -13.75 -0.16 -12.26
C ALA A 88 -12.99 0.99 -11.57
N GLY A 89 -13.56 1.57 -10.51
CA GLY A 89 -12.90 2.59 -9.69
C GLY A 89 -11.61 2.08 -9.03
N MET A 90 -11.63 0.86 -8.49
CA MET A 90 -10.44 0.20 -7.96
C MET A 90 -9.36 0.01 -9.05
N CYS A 91 -9.73 -0.53 -10.22
CA CYS A 91 -8.80 -0.71 -11.33
C CYS A 91 -8.20 0.63 -11.81
N MET A 92 -9.02 1.67 -11.94
CA MET A 92 -8.55 3.01 -12.32
C MET A 92 -7.57 3.57 -11.30
N THR A 93 -7.85 3.40 -10.00
CA THR A 93 -6.95 3.84 -8.92
C THR A 93 -5.60 3.14 -8.98
N LEU A 94 -5.57 1.84 -9.30
CA LEU A 94 -4.33 1.09 -9.49
C LEU A 94 -3.54 1.60 -10.70
N VAL A 95 -4.20 1.85 -11.83
CA VAL A 95 -3.56 2.39 -13.04
C VAL A 95 -2.93 3.76 -12.77
N ILE A 96 -3.69 4.67 -12.15
CA ILE A 96 -3.20 6.03 -11.83
C ILE A 96 -2.03 5.94 -10.84
N SER A 97 -2.14 5.14 -9.78
CA SER A 97 -1.10 5.07 -8.75
C SER A 97 0.21 4.48 -9.27
N ILE A 98 0.16 3.42 -10.10
CA ILE A 98 1.36 2.85 -10.73
C ILE A 98 2.00 3.86 -11.68
N PHE A 99 1.21 4.48 -12.56
CA PHE A 99 1.74 5.42 -13.54
C PHE A 99 2.36 6.66 -12.88
N THR A 100 1.62 7.30 -11.97
CA THR A 100 2.09 8.51 -11.29
C THR A 100 3.23 8.22 -10.31
N GLY A 101 3.21 7.08 -9.62
CA GLY A 101 4.28 6.64 -8.72
C GLY A 101 5.59 6.37 -9.46
N THR A 102 5.53 5.66 -10.59
CA THR A 102 6.72 5.40 -11.43
C THR A 102 7.28 6.67 -12.05
N LEU A 103 6.42 7.56 -12.56
CA LEU A 103 6.83 8.88 -13.05
C LEU A 103 7.52 9.71 -11.96
N THR A 104 6.92 9.76 -10.77
CA THR A 104 7.49 10.48 -9.62
C THR A 104 8.85 9.91 -9.23
N GLY A 105 8.97 8.59 -9.12
CA GLY A 105 10.23 7.93 -8.81
C GLY A 105 11.32 8.20 -9.85
N PHE A 106 10.95 8.20 -11.14
CA PHE A 106 11.88 8.56 -12.21
C PHE A 106 12.37 10.01 -12.09
N LEU A 107 11.47 10.96 -11.83
CA LEU A 107 11.83 12.37 -11.65
C LEU A 107 12.75 12.57 -10.43
N LEU A 108 12.44 11.96 -9.29
CA LEU A 108 13.26 12.04 -8.08
C LEU A 108 14.68 11.54 -8.32
N LYS A 109 14.83 10.41 -9.03
CA LYS A 109 16.15 9.89 -9.41
C LYS A 109 16.97 10.89 -10.23
N GLN A 110 16.34 11.61 -11.16
CA GLN A 110 17.03 12.64 -11.94
C GLN A 110 17.52 13.83 -11.09
N PHE A 111 16.74 14.22 -10.07
CA PHE A 111 17.15 15.28 -9.15
C PHE A 111 18.27 14.82 -8.21
N GLU A 112 18.18 13.59 -7.71
CA GLU A 112 19.21 12.98 -6.88
C GLU A 112 20.55 12.91 -7.64
N ASP A 113 20.56 12.35 -8.85
CA ASP A 113 21.77 12.20 -9.68
C ASP A 113 22.43 13.57 -9.95
N LYS A 114 21.62 14.60 -10.24
CA LYS A 114 22.13 15.98 -10.42
C LYS A 114 22.69 16.56 -9.13
N GLY A 115 22.02 16.36 -7.99
CA GLY A 115 22.43 16.87 -6.69
C GLY A 115 23.69 16.18 -6.14
N LEU A 116 23.84 14.90 -6.42
CA LEU A 116 25.04 14.10 -6.13
C LEU A 116 26.23 14.57 -6.97
N ASN A 117 26.03 14.71 -8.28
CA ASN A 117 27.07 15.18 -9.20
C ASN A 117 27.59 16.57 -8.81
N ARG A 118 26.71 17.50 -8.42
CA ARG A 118 27.09 18.84 -7.95
C ARG A 118 27.96 18.83 -6.68
N ARG A 119 27.77 17.85 -5.81
CA ARG A 119 28.52 17.70 -4.55
C ARG A 119 29.79 16.86 -4.71
N GLY A 120 30.07 16.33 -5.91
CA GLY A 120 31.16 15.39 -6.14
C GLY A 120 30.97 14.04 -5.43
N ILE A 121 29.75 13.74 -4.97
CA ILE A 121 29.41 12.51 -4.26
C ILE A 121 28.91 11.50 -5.29
N LYS A 122 29.48 10.29 -5.31
CA LYS A 122 29.08 9.26 -6.30
C LYS A 122 27.70 8.64 -6.03
N SER A 123 27.27 8.55 -4.77
CA SER A 123 25.98 8.01 -4.35
C SER A 123 25.79 8.20 -2.85
N TYR A 124 24.57 8.53 -2.38
CA TYR A 124 24.14 8.12 -1.04
C TYR A 124 23.84 6.62 -1.14
N GLY A 125 24.87 5.79 -0.92
CA GLY A 125 24.75 4.36 -1.15
C GLY A 125 23.77 3.69 -0.17
N SER A 126 23.36 2.45 -0.45
CA SER A 126 22.55 1.64 0.48
C SER A 126 23.19 1.48 1.87
N LYS A 127 24.48 1.78 2.00
CA LYS A 127 25.26 1.71 3.26
C LYS A 127 24.94 2.85 4.24
N THR A 128 24.36 3.96 3.77
CA THR A 128 23.90 5.08 4.61
C THR A 128 22.38 5.20 4.59
N ALA A 129 21.68 4.26 3.94
CA ALA A 129 20.23 4.23 3.99
C ALA A 129 19.80 3.81 5.40
N MET A 130 18.81 4.52 5.96
CA MET A 130 18.35 4.33 7.34
C MET A 130 19.41 4.66 8.41
N ASP A 131 20.37 5.54 8.09
CA ASP A 131 21.36 6.07 9.02
C ASP A 131 21.11 7.57 9.25
N ASP A 132 20.73 7.95 10.47
CA ASP A 132 20.46 9.34 10.83
C ASP A 132 21.73 10.21 10.78
N ALA A 133 22.92 9.63 10.97
CA ALA A 133 24.19 10.37 10.87
C ALA A 133 24.45 10.93 9.46
N ALA A 134 23.72 10.44 8.46
CA ALA A 134 23.73 10.98 7.11
C ALA A 134 23.19 12.42 7.00
N PHE A 135 22.37 12.85 7.97
CA PHE A 135 21.66 14.14 7.96
C PHE A 135 21.78 14.93 9.26
N TRP A 136 22.15 14.29 10.36
CA TRP A 136 22.16 14.89 11.68
C TRP A 136 23.51 14.68 12.37
N ASP A 137 23.94 15.68 13.15
CA ASP A 137 25.05 15.50 14.08
C ASP A 137 24.59 14.55 15.21
N VAL A 138 25.09 13.31 15.18
CA VAL A 138 24.78 12.31 16.19
C VAL A 138 25.68 12.48 17.41
N ALA A 139 25.13 12.23 18.60
CA ALA A 139 25.90 12.28 19.84
C ALA A 139 27.10 11.31 19.75
N SER A 140 28.29 11.80 20.12
CA SER A 140 29.46 10.94 20.26
C SER A 140 29.20 9.87 21.32
N PRO A 141 29.58 8.60 21.08
CA PRO A 141 29.36 7.49 22.01
C PRO A 141 30.04 7.70 23.37
#